data_AF-A0A1Y2DB36-F1
#
_entry.id   AF-A0A1Y2DB36-F1
#
_cell.length_a   1.000
_cell.length_b   1.000
_cell.length_c   1.000
_cell.angle_alpha   90.00
_cell.angle_beta   90.00
_cell.angle_gamma   90.00
#
_symmetry.space_group_name_H-M   'P 1'
#
loop_
_entity.id
_entity.type
_entity.pdbx_description
1 polymer ?
#
loop_
_entity_poly.entity_id
_entity_poly.type
_entity_poly.pdbx_seq_one_letter_code
_entity_poly.pdbx_strand_id
1 'polypeptide(L)'
;LRPDAREATFLRSKLLCDVHNRLGIPSVSANYATLYINDEYMGFYILMDSIKLSWIDFVYGDKDSTSLYRCKDVNNDLSVKMSSTGCINDNEEVTDNSEWIEFLTALDSAQSAEDIENIFDIDLFLTEIAIEYISGSWDHYLIYGHNFYLYKPKDDKWKFIVYDYDGDFGQDIDMGINGMSFDFTAPRNPSTDYPTYSFEEWTKSRHLVDILILNNSTRFDNILTNLVSEIFNPATLFPYIDELKEFVRPYVELDKIPDENGKYPGRLNEKSGDYSLAEWDANCEFTTVRSSQGSRGYGLKYWILAKYRYICKAYNMECDQTYLDENYEYTIDKEVEADDNDVAQPTNIEVVQSEITETDEPTTILADQTTTIEVAQPTTIVVPQPTTIPNKYNCWVEQFGYPCCSSRNKIVYAHDGEGDWGYDFSKMEWCGITPYTEHINDEECWSEVLGYPCCKSCTVYDTDSDGQWGYEDEHWCGIQSYCQN
;
A
#
# COMPACT_ATOMS: atom_id res chain seq x y z
N LEU A 1 -3.34 -8.88 2.28
CA LEU A 1 -2.10 -9.44 1.70
C LEU A 1 -2.35 -9.72 0.24
N ARG A 2 -1.58 -9.11 -0.67
CA ARG A 2 -1.77 -9.20 -2.11
C ARG A 2 -0.48 -9.67 -2.79
N PRO A 3 -0.55 -10.62 -3.72
CA PRO A 3 0.62 -11.04 -4.50
C PRO A 3 0.99 -10.05 -5.60
N ASP A 4 0.08 -9.15 -5.98
CA ASP A 4 0.18 -8.20 -7.10
C ASP A 4 0.82 -8.80 -8.38
N ALA A 5 0.50 -10.05 -8.67
CA ALA A 5 1.08 -10.83 -9.78
C ALA A 5 0.75 -10.28 -11.18
N ARG A 6 -0.14 -9.27 -11.27
CA ARG A 6 -0.41 -8.55 -12.52
C ARG A 6 0.79 -7.72 -12.95
N GLU A 7 1.52 -7.15 -12.01
CA GLU A 7 2.52 -6.11 -12.27
C GLU A 7 3.94 -6.57 -11.88
N ALA A 8 4.95 -6.06 -12.58
CA ALA A 8 6.30 -6.63 -12.50
C ALA A 8 7.17 -6.11 -11.34
N THR A 9 6.75 -5.05 -10.65
CA THR A 9 7.63 -4.21 -9.79
C THR A 9 7.42 -4.39 -8.29
N PHE A 10 6.23 -4.81 -7.85
CA PHE A 10 5.74 -4.69 -6.47
C PHE A 10 5.68 -3.24 -5.94
N LEU A 11 5.79 -2.24 -6.81
CA LEU A 11 5.87 -0.83 -6.40
C LEU A 11 4.61 -0.06 -6.73
N ARG A 12 3.79 -0.47 -7.71
CA ARG A 12 2.68 0.36 -8.22
C ARG A 12 1.64 0.65 -7.15
N SER A 13 1.16 -0.39 -6.47
CA SER A 13 0.19 -0.23 -5.39
C SER A 13 0.73 0.55 -4.21
N LYS A 14 1.99 0.30 -3.84
CA LYS A 14 2.67 1.03 -2.76
C LYS A 14 2.75 2.52 -3.07
N LEU A 15 3.24 2.86 -4.26
CA LEU A 15 3.42 4.23 -4.72
C LEU A 15 2.11 5.01 -4.74
N LEU A 16 1.02 4.43 -5.25
CA LEU A 16 -0.25 5.14 -5.23
C LEU A 16 -0.81 5.31 -3.84
N CYS A 17 -0.74 4.30 -2.97
CA CYS A 17 -1.11 4.48 -1.56
C CYS A 17 -0.32 5.62 -0.92
N ASP A 18 0.99 5.71 -1.17
CA ASP A 18 1.84 6.79 -0.62
C ASP A 18 1.52 8.16 -1.20
N VAL A 19 1.17 8.24 -2.49
CA VAL A 19 0.72 9.48 -3.13
C VAL A 19 -0.54 10.00 -2.44
N HIS A 20 -1.54 9.15 -2.23
CA HIS A 20 -2.78 9.55 -1.54
C HIS A 20 -2.51 9.92 -0.08
N ASN A 21 -1.70 9.12 0.63
CA ASN A 21 -1.33 9.39 2.02
C ASN A 21 -0.55 10.70 2.18
N ARG A 22 0.35 11.03 1.24
CA ARG A 22 1.08 12.29 1.20
C ARG A 22 0.15 13.49 0.96
N LEU A 23 -0.91 13.31 0.17
CA LEU A 23 -1.94 14.32 -0.05
C LEU A 23 -2.84 14.52 1.18
N GLY A 24 -2.88 13.57 2.11
CA GLY A 24 -3.78 13.58 3.26
C GLY A 24 -5.24 13.38 2.88
N ILE A 25 -5.51 12.77 1.71
CA ILE A 25 -6.86 12.39 1.30
C ILE A 25 -7.22 11.00 1.85
N PRO A 26 -8.51 10.67 2.04
CA PRO A 26 -8.91 9.35 2.50
C PRO A 26 -8.46 8.26 1.53
N SER A 27 -7.54 7.40 1.96
CA SER A 27 -7.05 6.28 1.17
C SER A 27 -6.49 5.18 2.07
N VAL A 28 -6.22 4.03 1.46
CA VAL A 28 -5.60 2.88 2.10
C VAL A 28 -4.09 3.03 2.16
N SER A 29 -3.47 2.42 3.16
CA SER A 29 -2.01 2.30 3.22
C SER A 29 -1.55 0.95 2.68
N ALA A 30 -0.30 0.92 2.20
CA ALA A 30 0.37 -0.30 1.79
C ALA A 30 1.78 -0.38 2.39
N ASN A 31 2.21 -1.59 2.71
CA ASN A 31 3.57 -1.95 3.08
C ASN A 31 3.88 -3.34 2.52
N TYR A 32 5.00 -3.94 2.90
CA TYR A 32 5.44 -5.24 2.41
C TYR A 32 5.42 -6.31 3.50
N ALA A 33 5.29 -7.56 3.10
CA ALA A 33 5.36 -8.70 3.99
C ALA A 33 5.98 -9.93 3.31
N THR A 34 6.82 -10.65 4.05
CA THR A 34 7.23 -12.02 3.71
C THR A 34 6.27 -12.99 4.38
N LEU A 35 5.68 -13.91 3.63
CA LEU A 35 4.73 -14.88 4.17
C LEU A 35 5.40 -16.23 4.42
N TYR A 36 5.12 -16.82 5.57
CA TYR A 36 5.46 -18.21 5.88
C TYR A 36 4.19 -18.96 6.28
N ILE A 37 4.02 -20.18 5.75
CA ILE A 37 2.94 -21.10 6.16
C ILE A 37 3.59 -22.42 6.56
N ASN A 38 3.43 -22.83 7.82
CA ASN A 38 4.06 -24.04 8.37
C ASN A 38 5.58 -24.09 8.14
N ASP A 39 6.28 -22.99 8.45
CA ASP A 39 7.72 -22.79 8.23
C ASP A 39 8.17 -22.82 6.75
N GLU A 40 7.25 -22.95 5.80
CA GLU A 40 7.53 -22.84 4.37
C GLU A 40 7.44 -21.38 3.92
N TYR A 41 8.48 -20.88 3.25
CA TYR A 41 8.47 -19.54 2.66
C TYR A 41 7.52 -19.49 1.47
N MET A 42 6.48 -18.67 1.57
CA MET A 42 5.43 -18.52 0.57
C MET A 42 5.66 -17.33 -0.36
N GLY A 43 6.71 -16.54 -0.16
CA GLY A 43 7.06 -15.45 -1.07
C GLY A 43 6.89 -14.06 -0.48
N PHE A 44 7.08 -13.07 -1.37
CA PHE A 44 7.03 -11.65 -1.06
C PHE A 44 5.69 -11.04 -1.52
N TYR A 45 5.07 -10.26 -0.64
CA TYR A 45 3.71 -9.75 -0.83
C TYR A 45 3.57 -8.29 -0.42
N ILE A 46 2.54 -7.64 -0.95
CA ILE A 46 2.09 -6.32 -0.53
C ILE A 46 1.02 -6.47 0.56
N LEU A 47 1.27 -5.89 1.72
CA LEU A 47 0.31 -5.74 2.80
C LEU A 47 -0.42 -4.40 2.65
N MET A 48 -1.60 -4.44 2.04
CA MET A 48 -2.46 -3.27 1.84
C MET A 48 -3.69 -3.36 2.73
N ASP A 49 -4.12 -2.22 3.29
CA ASP A 49 -5.40 -2.11 4.00
C ASP A 49 -6.54 -2.51 3.07
N SER A 50 -7.68 -2.91 3.65
CA SER A 50 -8.91 -3.15 2.91
C SER A 50 -9.99 -2.24 3.44
N ILE A 51 -10.63 -1.49 2.55
CA ILE A 51 -11.78 -0.65 2.90
C ILE A 51 -12.94 -1.58 3.26
N LYS A 52 -13.25 -1.62 4.56
CA LYS A 52 -14.34 -2.38 5.19
C LYS A 52 -14.85 -1.58 6.39
N LEU A 53 -15.92 -2.03 7.04
CA LEU A 53 -16.43 -1.41 8.26
C LEU A 53 -15.36 -1.25 9.36
N SER A 54 -14.42 -2.19 9.48
CA SER A 54 -13.30 -2.07 10.42
C SER A 54 -12.35 -0.91 10.09
N TRP A 55 -12.11 -0.65 8.81
CA TRP A 55 -11.30 0.50 8.38
C TRP A 55 -12.07 1.81 8.57
N ILE A 56 -13.37 1.80 8.30
CA ILE A 56 -14.25 2.95 8.58
C ILE A 56 -14.28 3.28 10.08
N ASP A 57 -14.33 2.27 10.96
CA ASP A 57 -14.22 2.48 12.40
C ASP A 57 -12.86 3.08 12.79
N PHE A 58 -11.78 2.54 12.24
CA PHE A 58 -10.43 3.03 12.55
C PHE A 58 -10.22 4.50 12.13
N VAL A 59 -10.67 4.86 10.92
CA VAL A 59 -10.43 6.21 10.36
C VAL A 59 -11.47 7.23 10.84
N TYR A 60 -12.74 6.82 10.99
CA TYR A 60 -13.86 7.73 11.24
C TYR A 60 -14.62 7.47 12.55
N GLY A 61 -14.33 6.37 13.26
CA GLY A 61 -15.08 5.97 14.45
C GLY A 61 -16.52 5.53 14.15
N ASP A 62 -16.78 4.99 12.95
CA ASP A 62 -18.11 4.58 12.49
C ASP A 62 -18.23 3.08 12.18
N LYS A 63 -18.00 2.22 13.19
CA LYS A 63 -18.10 0.75 13.07
C LYS A 63 -19.39 0.20 12.46
N ASP A 64 -20.53 0.82 12.74
CA ASP A 64 -21.86 0.33 12.35
C ASP A 64 -22.39 1.11 11.14
N SER A 65 -21.47 1.63 10.32
CA SER A 65 -21.83 2.50 9.21
C SER A 65 -22.87 1.87 8.30
N THR A 66 -23.82 2.69 7.84
CA THR A 66 -24.85 2.29 6.88
C THR A 66 -24.62 2.87 5.50
N SER A 67 -23.50 3.56 5.27
CA SER A 67 -23.28 4.37 4.07
C SER A 67 -22.00 3.99 3.30
N LEU A 68 -21.34 2.88 3.63
CA LEU A 68 -20.20 2.38 2.87
C LEU A 68 -20.68 1.51 1.70
N TYR A 69 -20.53 2.00 0.48
CA TYR A 69 -20.86 1.30 -0.76
C TYR A 69 -19.59 0.93 -1.53
N ARG A 70 -19.46 -0.34 -1.90
CA ARG A 70 -18.38 -0.87 -2.72
C ARG A 70 -18.85 -1.09 -4.16
N CYS A 71 -18.13 -0.52 -5.12
CA CYS A 71 -18.38 -0.67 -6.55
C CYS A 71 -17.33 -1.60 -7.14
N LYS A 72 -17.54 -2.91 -6.97
CA LYS A 72 -16.62 -3.97 -7.41
C LYS A 72 -16.91 -4.50 -8.81
N ASP A 73 -18.10 -4.30 -9.35
CA ASP A 73 -18.36 -4.74 -10.73
C ASP A 73 -17.97 -3.67 -11.74
N VAL A 74 -17.66 -4.07 -12.97
CA VAL A 74 -17.37 -3.12 -14.05
C VAL A 74 -18.63 -2.38 -14.51
N ASN A 75 -18.43 -1.23 -15.15
CA ASN A 75 -19.40 -0.29 -15.72
C ASN A 75 -20.18 0.54 -14.70
N ASN A 76 -19.72 0.67 -13.46
CA ASN A 76 -20.27 1.66 -12.54
C ASN A 76 -19.89 3.08 -12.97
N ASP A 77 -20.87 3.98 -12.99
CA ASP A 77 -20.70 5.36 -13.48
C ASP A 77 -21.35 6.43 -12.61
N LEU A 78 -21.71 6.05 -11.38
CA LEU A 78 -22.45 6.87 -10.42
C LEU A 78 -23.79 7.39 -10.95
N SER A 79 -24.34 6.76 -12.00
CA SER A 79 -25.75 6.90 -12.36
C SER A 79 -26.63 5.94 -11.58
N VAL A 80 -27.92 6.28 -11.44
CA VAL A 80 -28.93 5.37 -10.90
C VAL A 80 -28.99 4.09 -11.73
N LYS A 81 -28.84 4.21 -13.06
CA LYS A 81 -29.00 3.06 -13.97
C LYS A 81 -27.96 1.97 -13.72
N MET A 82 -26.69 2.34 -13.55
CA MET A 82 -25.61 1.36 -13.40
C MET A 82 -25.29 1.07 -11.93
N SER A 83 -25.26 2.12 -11.09
CA SER A 83 -24.65 2.06 -9.77
C SER A 83 -25.65 1.75 -8.65
N SER A 84 -26.97 1.81 -8.92
CA SER A 84 -27.99 1.42 -7.92
C SER A 84 -27.87 -0.04 -7.48
N THR A 85 -27.42 -0.92 -8.38
CA THR A 85 -27.17 -2.34 -8.13
C THR A 85 -25.72 -2.75 -8.34
N GLY A 86 -24.94 -1.98 -9.11
CA GLY A 86 -23.52 -2.27 -9.35
C GLY A 86 -22.59 -1.86 -8.19
N CYS A 87 -23.10 -1.06 -7.25
CA CYS A 87 -22.45 -0.76 -5.98
C CYS A 87 -23.29 -1.30 -4.82
N ILE A 88 -22.66 -2.07 -3.93
CA ILE A 88 -23.33 -2.80 -2.86
C ILE A 88 -22.89 -2.23 -1.52
N ASN A 89 -23.80 -2.13 -0.55
CA ASN A 89 -23.45 -1.73 0.80
C ASN A 89 -22.58 -2.81 1.47
N ASP A 90 -21.43 -2.43 2.03
CA ASP A 90 -20.52 -3.36 2.69
C ASP A 90 -21.00 -3.79 4.08
N ASN A 91 -22.03 -3.12 4.62
CA ASN A 91 -22.80 -3.61 5.75
C ASN A 91 -23.99 -4.45 5.28
N GLU A 92 -23.84 -5.77 5.36
CA GLU A 92 -24.87 -6.74 4.92
C GLU A 92 -26.20 -6.66 5.70
N GLU A 93 -26.21 -6.00 6.87
CA GLU A 93 -27.45 -5.77 7.64
C GLU A 93 -28.31 -4.63 7.05
N VAL A 94 -27.73 -3.80 6.16
CA VAL A 94 -28.41 -2.67 5.54
C VAL A 94 -29.20 -3.14 4.32
N THR A 95 -30.51 -3.20 4.46
CA THR A 95 -31.42 -3.54 3.35
C THR A 95 -32.10 -2.33 2.71
N ASP A 96 -32.10 -1.18 3.38
CA ASP A 96 -32.66 0.07 2.87
C ASP A 96 -31.58 0.84 2.11
N ASN A 97 -31.79 1.02 0.80
CA ASN A 97 -30.89 1.77 -0.07
C ASN A 97 -31.47 3.13 -0.51
N SER A 98 -32.51 3.63 0.16
CA SER A 98 -33.16 4.89 -0.20
C SER A 98 -32.18 6.07 -0.28
N GLU A 99 -31.32 6.27 0.73
CA GLU A 99 -30.33 7.34 0.73
C GLU A 99 -29.33 7.23 -0.44
N TRP A 100 -28.91 6.02 -0.78
CA TRP A 100 -28.05 5.75 -1.93
C TRP A 100 -28.73 6.11 -3.25
N ILE A 101 -29.98 5.70 -3.43
CA ILE A 101 -30.76 6.02 -4.64
C ILE A 101 -31.04 7.52 -4.73
N GLU A 102 -31.33 8.19 -3.60
CA GLU A 102 -31.50 9.65 -3.55
C GLU A 102 -30.21 10.39 -3.95
N PHE A 103 -29.06 9.92 -3.45
CA PHE A 103 -27.75 10.45 -3.85
C PHE A 103 -27.51 10.29 -5.35
N LEU A 104 -27.63 9.07 -5.89
CA LEU A 104 -27.45 8.83 -7.33
C LEU A 104 -28.44 9.64 -8.19
N THR A 105 -29.68 9.81 -7.74
CA THR A 105 -30.70 10.61 -8.45
C THR A 105 -30.30 12.08 -8.50
N ALA A 106 -29.72 12.60 -7.41
CA ALA A 106 -29.19 13.96 -7.37
C ALA A 106 -28.00 14.12 -8.34
N LEU A 107 -27.09 13.14 -8.39
CA LEU A 107 -25.99 13.12 -9.35
C LEU A 107 -26.48 13.09 -10.80
N ASP A 108 -27.44 12.23 -11.14
CA ASP A 108 -28.02 12.12 -12.48
C ASP A 108 -28.76 13.40 -12.94
N SER A 109 -29.30 14.17 -11.99
CA SER A 109 -30.08 15.37 -12.27
C SER A 109 -29.22 16.64 -12.33
N ALA A 110 -28.01 16.60 -11.78
CA ALA A 110 -27.12 17.75 -11.67
C ALA A 110 -26.79 18.33 -13.04
N GLN A 111 -26.71 19.66 -13.13
CA GLN A 111 -26.27 20.35 -14.35
C GLN A 111 -24.95 21.09 -14.13
N SER A 112 -24.56 21.30 -12.87
CA SER A 112 -23.28 21.87 -12.49
C SER A 112 -22.82 21.37 -11.11
N ALA A 113 -21.59 21.75 -10.72
CA ALA A 113 -21.05 21.43 -9.41
C ALA A 113 -21.93 21.95 -8.25
N GLU A 114 -22.49 23.16 -8.39
CA GLU A 114 -23.29 23.80 -7.35
C GLU A 114 -24.54 22.99 -6.94
N ASP A 115 -25.07 22.17 -7.84
CA ASP A 115 -26.25 21.34 -7.58
C ASP A 115 -25.97 20.22 -6.56
N ILE A 116 -24.71 19.75 -6.50
CA ILE A 116 -24.32 18.56 -5.71
C ILE A 116 -23.20 18.83 -4.71
N GLU A 117 -22.59 20.01 -4.71
CA GLU A 117 -21.47 20.34 -3.83
C GLU A 117 -21.81 20.30 -2.34
N ASN A 118 -23.09 20.41 -1.97
CA ASN A 118 -23.51 20.29 -0.57
C ASN A 118 -23.63 18.84 -0.09
N ILE A 119 -23.66 17.86 -1.00
CA ILE A 119 -23.87 16.44 -0.68
C ILE A 119 -22.71 15.55 -1.13
N PHE A 120 -21.87 16.02 -2.06
CA PHE A 120 -20.75 15.28 -2.63
C PHE A 120 -19.45 16.07 -2.49
N ASP A 121 -18.38 15.42 -2.06
CA ASP A 121 -17.06 16.00 -1.94
C ASP A 121 -16.39 16.09 -3.33
N ILE A 122 -16.75 17.16 -4.06
CA ILE A 122 -16.31 17.36 -5.45
C ILE A 122 -14.79 17.51 -5.56
N ASP A 123 -14.13 18.17 -4.59
CA ASP A 123 -12.67 18.33 -4.62
C ASP A 123 -11.95 17.00 -4.45
N LEU A 124 -12.43 16.16 -3.52
CA LEU A 124 -11.89 14.81 -3.37
C LEU A 124 -12.11 14.01 -4.67
N PHE A 125 -13.33 14.03 -5.23
CA PHE A 125 -13.61 13.34 -6.48
C PHE A 125 -12.69 13.81 -7.62
N LEU A 126 -12.56 15.13 -7.85
CA LEU A 126 -11.69 15.65 -8.90
C LEU A 126 -10.21 15.35 -8.66
N THR A 127 -9.77 15.27 -7.41
CA THR A 127 -8.41 14.84 -7.04
C THR A 127 -8.17 13.39 -7.41
N GLU A 128 -9.09 12.49 -7.03
CA GLU A 128 -9.03 11.07 -7.38
C GLU A 128 -9.04 10.86 -8.90
N ILE A 129 -9.90 11.58 -9.63
CA ILE A 129 -9.94 11.53 -11.09
C ILE A 129 -8.64 12.04 -11.73
N ALA A 130 -8.03 13.08 -11.16
CA ALA A 130 -6.75 13.58 -11.65
C ALA A 130 -5.63 12.57 -11.40
N ILE A 131 -5.62 11.89 -10.24
CA ILE A 131 -4.67 10.82 -9.91
C ILE A 131 -4.86 9.65 -10.88
N GLU A 132 -6.09 9.17 -11.08
CA GLU A 132 -6.42 8.08 -12.01
C GLU A 132 -5.91 8.37 -13.43
N TYR A 133 -6.08 9.61 -13.89
CA TYR A 133 -5.65 10.04 -15.21
C TYR A 133 -4.12 10.12 -15.37
N ILE A 134 -3.39 10.64 -14.37
CA ILE A 134 -1.91 10.74 -14.45
C ILE A 134 -1.22 9.41 -14.17
N SER A 135 -1.79 8.57 -13.31
CA SER A 135 -1.33 7.19 -13.12
C SER A 135 -1.63 6.33 -14.34
N GLY A 136 -2.62 6.70 -15.15
CA GLY A 136 -3.00 5.94 -16.34
C GLY A 136 -3.77 4.67 -16.00
N SER A 137 -4.58 4.71 -14.94
CA SER A 137 -5.48 3.59 -14.64
C SER A 137 -6.61 3.51 -15.66
N TRP A 138 -6.88 2.28 -16.05
CA TRP A 138 -8.04 1.90 -16.86
C TRP A 138 -9.07 1.10 -16.06
N ASP A 139 -8.71 0.66 -14.86
CA ASP A 139 -9.50 -0.26 -14.03
C ASP A 139 -10.27 0.46 -12.91
N HIS A 140 -10.41 1.78 -13.02
CA HIS A 140 -11.07 2.64 -12.03
C HIS A 140 -12.29 3.32 -12.64
N TYR A 141 -12.60 4.57 -12.27
CA TYR A 141 -13.84 5.21 -12.64
C TYR A 141 -13.89 5.59 -14.13
N LEU A 142 -12.88 6.21 -14.71
CA LEU A 142 -12.94 6.83 -16.04
C LEU A 142 -13.23 5.81 -17.15
N ILE A 143 -12.57 4.65 -17.12
CA ILE A 143 -12.61 3.68 -18.21
C ILE A 143 -13.51 2.48 -17.86
N TYR A 144 -13.17 1.66 -16.88
CA TYR A 144 -13.97 0.47 -16.56
C TYR A 144 -15.13 0.75 -15.63
N GLY A 145 -15.12 1.81 -14.82
CA GLY A 145 -16.12 2.01 -13.78
C GLY A 145 -16.05 0.93 -12.72
N HIS A 146 -14.88 0.75 -12.11
CA HIS A 146 -14.53 -0.40 -11.27
C HIS A 146 -13.65 0.04 -10.08
N ASN A 147 -13.47 -0.82 -9.07
CA ASN A 147 -12.53 -0.63 -7.95
C ASN A 147 -12.59 0.72 -7.21
N PHE A 148 -13.78 1.16 -6.82
CA PHE A 148 -13.92 2.32 -5.93
C PHE A 148 -15.03 2.12 -4.89
N TYR A 149 -15.03 2.98 -3.88
CA TYR A 149 -15.99 3.02 -2.79
C TYR A 149 -16.60 4.41 -2.68
N LEU A 150 -17.86 4.44 -2.25
CA LEU A 150 -18.53 5.65 -1.78
C LEU A 150 -18.79 5.50 -0.29
N TYR A 151 -18.45 6.52 0.48
CA TYR A 151 -18.70 6.55 1.91
C TYR A 151 -19.20 7.92 2.33
N LYS A 152 -20.24 7.96 3.18
CA LYS A 152 -20.73 9.20 3.76
C LYS A 152 -20.53 9.19 5.28
N PRO A 153 -19.54 9.91 5.83
CA PRO A 153 -19.44 10.13 7.26
C PRO A 153 -20.68 10.84 7.80
N LYS A 154 -20.96 10.64 9.10
CA LYS A 154 -22.06 11.34 9.79
C LYS A 154 -21.91 12.86 9.66
N ASP A 155 -22.99 13.52 9.25
CA ASP A 155 -23.08 14.97 9.06
C ASP A 155 -22.06 15.56 8.06
N ASP A 156 -21.51 14.73 7.16
CA ASP A 156 -20.59 15.15 6.10
C ASP A 156 -21.13 14.75 4.70
N LYS A 157 -20.36 15.08 3.66
CA LYS A 157 -20.63 14.75 2.26
C LYS A 157 -20.20 13.33 1.91
N TRP A 158 -20.79 12.79 0.85
CA TRP A 158 -20.31 11.57 0.21
C TRP A 158 -18.88 11.77 -0.31
N LYS A 159 -18.01 10.80 -0.02
CA LYS A 159 -16.60 10.76 -0.40
C LYS A 159 -16.38 9.61 -1.36
N PHE A 160 -15.68 9.90 -2.45
CA PHE A 160 -15.23 8.93 -3.44
C PHE A 160 -13.82 8.46 -3.07
N ILE A 161 -13.62 7.14 -2.97
CA ILE A 161 -12.35 6.54 -2.52
C ILE A 161 -11.97 5.44 -3.50
N VAL A 162 -10.83 5.58 -4.17
CA VAL A 162 -10.32 4.57 -5.10
C VAL A 162 -9.63 3.44 -4.33
N TYR A 163 -9.59 2.26 -4.93
CA TYR A 163 -8.91 1.08 -4.38
C TYR A 163 -8.28 0.24 -5.49
N ASP A 164 -7.40 -0.69 -5.13
CA ASP A 164 -6.83 -1.72 -6.04
C ASP A 164 -5.98 -1.20 -7.22
N TYR A 165 -4.75 -0.81 -6.93
CA TYR A 165 -3.87 -0.03 -7.80
C TYR A 165 -2.88 -0.86 -8.66
N ASP A 166 -3.15 -2.15 -8.90
CA ASP A 166 -2.21 -3.03 -9.63
C ASP A 166 -2.17 -2.73 -11.14
N GLY A 167 -3.24 -2.13 -11.68
CA GLY A 167 -3.39 -1.72 -13.09
C GLY A 167 -2.88 -0.30 -13.42
N ASP A 168 -2.18 0.35 -12.49
CA ASP A 168 -1.72 1.74 -12.62
C ASP A 168 -0.31 1.88 -13.22
N PHE A 169 0.15 3.12 -13.39
CA PHE A 169 1.47 3.49 -13.88
C PHE A 169 1.88 2.73 -15.14
N GLY A 170 1.00 2.71 -16.14
CA GLY A 170 1.33 2.07 -17.40
C GLY A 170 1.15 0.55 -17.45
N GLN A 171 0.51 -0.07 -16.46
CA GLN A 171 0.25 -1.50 -16.48
C GLN A 171 -0.97 -1.83 -17.36
N ASP A 172 -0.81 -2.78 -18.30
CA ASP A 172 -1.90 -3.36 -19.11
C ASP A 172 -2.73 -2.36 -19.94
N ILE A 173 -2.18 -1.19 -20.30
CA ILE A 173 -2.99 -0.12 -20.90
C ILE A 173 -3.63 -0.51 -22.23
N ASP A 174 -2.97 -1.32 -23.07
CA ASP A 174 -3.59 -1.77 -24.33
C ASP A 174 -4.88 -2.54 -24.05
N MET A 175 -4.87 -3.41 -23.04
CA MET A 175 -6.04 -4.17 -22.62
C MET A 175 -7.10 -3.25 -22.01
N GLY A 176 -6.68 -2.28 -21.20
CA GLY A 176 -7.56 -1.29 -20.60
C GLY A 176 -8.32 -0.46 -21.62
N ILE A 177 -7.59 0.27 -22.46
CA ILE A 177 -8.14 1.21 -23.45
C ILE A 177 -8.89 0.47 -24.56
N ASN A 178 -8.34 -0.67 -25.03
CA ASN A 178 -9.01 -1.44 -26.08
C ASN A 178 -10.12 -2.37 -25.56
N GLY A 179 -10.26 -2.47 -24.24
CA GLY A 179 -11.17 -3.39 -23.56
C GLY A 179 -10.74 -4.86 -23.70
N MET A 180 -11.22 -5.70 -22.77
CA MET A 180 -11.63 -7.06 -23.13
C MET A 180 -12.82 -6.89 -24.09
N SER A 181 -12.59 -7.04 -25.39
CA SER A 181 -13.52 -6.65 -26.48
C SER A 181 -15.02 -6.86 -26.21
N PHE A 182 -15.80 -5.78 -25.99
CA PHE A 182 -17.28 -5.84 -26.06
C PHE A 182 -17.98 -4.63 -26.73
N ASP A 183 -17.27 -3.58 -27.15
CA ASP A 183 -17.86 -2.52 -27.97
C ASP A 183 -16.89 -2.04 -29.06
N PHE A 184 -17.20 -2.42 -30.30
CA PHE A 184 -16.44 -2.08 -31.52
C PHE A 184 -16.93 -0.80 -32.20
N THR A 185 -17.87 -0.06 -31.59
CA THR A 185 -18.55 1.07 -32.25
C THR A 185 -18.00 2.45 -31.88
N ALA A 186 -17.20 2.56 -30.81
CA ALA A 186 -16.54 3.80 -30.45
C ALA A 186 -15.33 4.07 -31.39
N PRO A 187 -15.23 5.26 -32.04
CA PRO A 187 -14.02 5.62 -32.77
C PRO A 187 -12.87 5.77 -31.77
N ARG A 188 -11.93 4.81 -31.77
CA ARG A 188 -10.74 4.87 -30.92
C ARG A 188 -9.63 5.64 -31.60
N ASN A 189 -8.88 6.42 -30.82
CA ASN A 189 -7.60 6.95 -31.25
C ASN A 189 -6.70 5.76 -31.62
N PRO A 190 -6.21 5.64 -32.87
CA PRO A 190 -5.37 4.52 -33.27
C PRO A 190 -3.95 4.60 -32.70
N SER A 191 -3.58 5.72 -32.07
CA SER A 191 -2.29 5.91 -31.43
C SER A 191 -2.12 4.97 -30.24
N THR A 192 -0.99 4.28 -30.19
CA THR A 192 -0.58 3.45 -29.07
C THR A 192 0.35 4.18 -28.10
N ASP A 193 0.52 5.50 -28.28
CA ASP A 193 1.27 6.41 -27.40
C ASP A 193 0.38 6.93 -26.27
N TYR A 194 -0.03 6.03 -25.38
CA TYR A 194 -0.95 6.33 -24.29
C TYR A 194 -0.52 7.43 -23.31
N PRO A 195 0.77 7.61 -22.97
CA PRO A 195 1.19 8.70 -22.10
C PRO A 195 0.82 10.09 -22.63
N THR A 196 0.62 10.25 -23.94
CA THR A 196 0.29 11.54 -24.58
C THR A 196 -1.20 11.75 -24.84
N TYR A 197 -2.05 10.85 -24.37
CA TYR A 197 -3.49 11.05 -24.42
C TYR A 197 -3.91 12.21 -23.53
N SER A 198 -4.71 13.11 -24.09
CA SER A 198 -5.44 14.14 -23.33
C SER A 198 -6.48 13.50 -22.41
N PHE A 199 -6.99 14.29 -21.46
CA PHE A 199 -8.03 13.83 -20.56
C PHE A 199 -9.29 13.37 -21.33
N GLU A 200 -9.69 14.14 -22.35
CA GLU A 200 -10.84 13.81 -23.20
C GLU A 200 -10.63 12.52 -24.01
N GLU A 201 -9.40 12.24 -24.48
CA GLU A 201 -9.07 10.99 -25.16
C GLU A 201 -9.00 9.79 -24.22
N TRP A 202 -8.70 10.02 -22.95
CA TRP A 202 -8.57 8.98 -21.93
C TRP A 202 -9.92 8.52 -21.37
N THR A 203 -10.84 9.46 -21.12
CA THR A 203 -12.11 9.18 -20.43
C THR A 203 -13.20 8.66 -21.36
N LYS A 204 -14.08 7.79 -20.83
CA LYS A 204 -15.38 7.54 -21.45
C LYS A 204 -16.36 8.68 -21.14
N SER A 205 -17.40 8.81 -21.96
CA SER A 205 -18.50 9.74 -21.69
C SER A 205 -19.23 9.32 -20.41
N ARG A 206 -19.26 10.24 -19.45
CA ARG A 206 -19.86 10.07 -18.12
C ARG A 206 -20.42 11.41 -17.67
N HIS A 207 -21.65 11.42 -17.16
CA HIS A 207 -22.35 12.66 -16.83
C HIS A 207 -21.57 13.56 -15.86
N LEU A 208 -20.99 13.00 -14.79
CA LEU A 208 -20.19 13.76 -13.84
C LEU A 208 -18.90 14.31 -14.45
N VAL A 209 -18.26 13.57 -15.37
CA VAL A 209 -17.08 14.05 -16.09
C VAL A 209 -17.45 15.24 -16.98
N ASP A 210 -18.60 15.16 -17.65
CA ASP A 210 -19.09 16.25 -18.49
C ASP A 210 -19.33 17.52 -17.68
N ILE A 211 -20.10 17.45 -16.58
CA ILE A 211 -20.50 18.64 -15.82
C ILE A 211 -19.41 19.18 -14.89
N LEU A 212 -18.48 18.35 -14.42
CA LEU A 212 -17.43 18.76 -13.48
C LEU A 212 -16.08 19.05 -14.16
N ILE A 213 -15.85 18.54 -15.38
CA ILE A 213 -14.55 18.65 -16.07
C ILE A 213 -14.71 19.19 -17.50
N LEU A 214 -15.40 18.48 -18.40
CA LEU A 214 -15.36 18.82 -19.83
C LEU A 214 -16.11 20.12 -20.18
N ASN A 215 -17.20 20.43 -19.47
CA ASN A 215 -17.93 21.69 -19.66
C ASN A 215 -17.19 22.90 -19.06
N ASN A 216 -16.42 22.70 -17.99
CA ASN A 216 -15.57 23.72 -17.37
C ASN A 216 -14.42 23.06 -16.60
N SER A 217 -13.25 23.03 -17.22
CA SER A 217 -12.09 22.30 -16.70
C SER A 217 -11.32 23.05 -15.61
N THR A 218 -11.62 24.34 -15.36
CA THR A 218 -10.79 25.22 -14.51
C THR A 218 -10.43 24.61 -13.14
N ARG A 219 -11.40 24.00 -12.45
CA ARG A 219 -11.18 23.38 -11.13
C ARG A 219 -10.29 22.14 -11.24
N PHE A 220 -10.60 21.26 -12.21
CA PHE A 220 -9.83 20.06 -12.49
C PHE A 220 -8.39 20.37 -12.93
N ASP A 221 -8.22 21.33 -13.85
CA ASP A 221 -6.91 21.74 -14.36
C ASP A 221 -6.02 22.29 -13.25
N ASN A 222 -6.58 23.08 -12.32
CA ASN A 222 -5.84 23.56 -11.15
C ASN A 222 -5.40 22.40 -10.23
N ILE A 223 -6.28 21.42 -9.99
CA ILE A 223 -5.95 20.24 -9.18
C ILE A 223 -4.86 19.41 -9.87
N LEU A 224 -5.05 19.10 -11.15
CA LEU A 224 -4.12 18.31 -11.97
C LEU A 224 -2.73 18.96 -12.04
N THR A 225 -2.66 20.26 -12.32
CA THR A 225 -1.37 20.98 -12.41
C THR A 225 -0.67 21.05 -11.05
N ASN A 226 -1.41 21.25 -9.95
CA ASN A 226 -0.84 21.20 -8.60
C ASN A 226 -0.30 19.80 -8.26
N LEU A 227 -1.05 18.73 -8.59
CA LEU A 227 -0.60 17.35 -8.37
C LEU A 227 0.70 17.05 -9.12
N VAL A 228 0.81 17.49 -10.38
CA VAL A 228 2.00 17.32 -11.21
C VAL A 228 3.18 18.13 -10.66
N SER A 229 2.96 19.36 -10.22
CA SER A 229 4.02 20.20 -9.64
C SER A 229 4.55 19.65 -8.31
N GLU A 230 3.68 19.18 -7.43
CA GLU A 230 4.07 18.86 -6.04
C GLU A 230 4.39 17.38 -5.82
N ILE A 231 3.79 16.47 -6.60
CA ILE A 231 3.83 15.02 -6.32
C ILE A 231 4.20 14.21 -7.54
N PHE A 232 3.42 14.30 -8.63
CA PHE A 232 3.61 13.49 -9.83
C PHE A 232 4.66 14.10 -10.76
N ASN A 233 5.90 14.20 -10.28
CA ASN A 233 7.03 14.64 -11.09
C ASN A 233 8.26 13.76 -10.86
N PRO A 234 9.16 13.65 -11.86
CA PRO A 234 10.36 12.82 -11.74
C PRO A 234 11.29 13.18 -10.58
N ALA A 235 11.44 14.47 -10.24
CA ALA A 235 12.30 14.92 -9.16
C ALA A 235 11.84 14.40 -7.79
N THR A 236 10.52 14.23 -7.62
CA THR A 236 9.91 13.65 -6.42
C THR A 236 9.85 12.13 -6.49
N LEU A 237 9.32 11.56 -7.57
CA LEU A 237 9.00 10.13 -7.64
C LEU A 237 10.22 9.25 -7.93
N PHE A 238 11.21 9.70 -8.71
CA PHE A 238 12.35 8.83 -9.05
C PHE A 238 13.19 8.46 -7.81
N PRO A 239 13.59 9.40 -6.95
CA PRO A 239 14.32 9.05 -5.72
C PRO A 239 13.52 8.13 -4.81
N TYR A 240 12.19 8.29 -4.76
CA TYR A 240 11.34 7.44 -3.94
C TYR A 240 11.21 6.02 -4.51
N ILE A 241 11.10 5.90 -5.83
CA ILE A 241 11.16 4.60 -6.54
C ILE A 241 12.51 3.93 -6.29
N ASP A 242 13.62 4.68 -6.36
CA ASP A 242 14.95 4.14 -6.10
C ASP A 242 15.10 3.61 -4.67
N GLU A 243 14.59 4.36 -3.69
CA GLU A 243 14.55 3.95 -2.28
C GLU A 243 13.73 2.67 -2.09
N LEU A 244 12.51 2.62 -2.63
CA LEU A 244 11.65 1.43 -2.53
C LEU A 244 12.26 0.23 -3.26
N LYS A 245 12.79 0.42 -4.48
CA LYS A 245 13.43 -0.63 -5.28
C LYS A 245 14.59 -1.24 -4.52
N GLU A 246 15.46 -0.42 -3.93
CA GLU A 246 16.60 -0.91 -3.14
C GLU A 246 16.14 -1.60 -1.85
N PHE A 247 15.12 -1.06 -1.19
CA PHE A 247 14.54 -1.67 0.01
C PHE A 247 13.95 -3.07 -0.27
N VAL A 248 13.20 -3.24 -1.36
CA VAL A 248 12.52 -4.51 -1.65
C VAL A 248 13.41 -5.54 -2.36
N ARG A 249 14.51 -5.10 -3.02
CA ARG A 249 15.42 -5.96 -3.79
C ARG A 249 15.75 -7.31 -3.14
N PRO A 250 16.26 -7.39 -1.88
CA PRO A 250 16.63 -8.68 -1.31
C PRO A 250 15.44 -9.65 -1.15
N TYR A 251 14.23 -9.13 -0.97
CA TYR A 251 13.02 -9.95 -0.83
C TYR A 251 12.49 -10.42 -2.19
N VAL A 252 12.59 -9.57 -3.22
CA VAL A 252 12.27 -9.95 -4.60
C VAL A 252 13.26 -11.00 -5.10
N GLU A 253 14.56 -10.83 -4.83
CA GLU A 253 15.57 -11.85 -5.14
C GLU A 253 15.22 -13.20 -4.50
N LEU A 254 14.81 -13.21 -3.22
CA LEU A 254 14.39 -14.41 -2.53
C LEU A 254 13.10 -15.03 -3.13
N ASP A 255 12.13 -14.21 -3.53
CA ASP A 255 10.90 -14.64 -4.23
C ASP A 255 11.20 -15.32 -5.58
N LYS A 256 12.35 -15.00 -6.20
CA LYS A 256 12.79 -15.57 -7.49
C LYS A 256 13.78 -16.73 -7.35
N ILE A 257 13.93 -17.33 -6.17
CA ILE A 257 14.72 -18.55 -5.97
C ILE A 257 13.78 -19.77 -5.91
N PRO A 258 13.82 -20.68 -6.90
CA PRO A 258 13.03 -21.90 -6.83
C PRO A 258 13.60 -22.91 -5.83
N ASP A 259 12.73 -23.77 -5.31
CA ASP A 259 13.11 -24.91 -4.47
C ASP A 259 13.86 -26.00 -5.27
N GLU A 260 14.23 -27.10 -4.60
CA GLU A 260 14.91 -28.25 -5.22
C GLU A 260 14.10 -28.94 -6.34
N ASN A 261 12.80 -28.70 -6.41
CA ASN A 261 11.88 -29.22 -7.42
C ASN A 261 11.61 -28.20 -8.55
N GLY A 262 12.23 -27.01 -8.50
CA GLY A 262 12.02 -25.94 -9.48
C GLY A 262 10.77 -25.10 -9.22
N LYS A 263 10.15 -25.18 -8.03
CA LYS A 263 8.94 -24.42 -7.66
C LYS A 263 9.32 -23.12 -6.97
N TYR A 264 8.71 -22.02 -7.42
CA TYR A 264 8.88 -20.72 -6.78
C TYR A 264 7.97 -20.58 -5.54
N PRO A 265 8.40 -19.82 -4.53
CA PRO A 265 7.61 -19.52 -3.32
C PRO A 265 6.19 -19.05 -3.64
N GLY A 266 5.19 -19.69 -3.03
CA GLY A 266 3.76 -19.30 -3.17
C GLY A 266 3.15 -19.45 -4.56
N ARG A 267 3.88 -19.99 -5.55
CA ARG A 267 3.37 -20.21 -6.92
C ARG A 267 2.61 -21.54 -7.01
N LEU A 268 1.43 -21.56 -6.42
CA LEU A 268 0.55 -22.74 -6.41
C LEU A 268 -0.04 -23.07 -7.79
N ASN A 269 -0.24 -22.05 -8.64
CA ASN A 269 -0.72 -22.22 -10.00
C ASN A 269 0.44 -22.29 -10.99
N GLU A 270 0.90 -23.50 -11.31
CA GLU A 270 2.01 -23.77 -12.24
C GLU A 270 1.72 -23.34 -13.69
N LYS A 271 0.48 -22.96 -14.02
CA LYS A 271 0.11 -22.43 -15.34
C LYS A 271 0.21 -20.90 -15.43
N SER A 272 0.34 -20.21 -14.30
CA SER A 272 0.50 -18.76 -14.29
C SER A 272 1.92 -18.41 -14.66
N GLY A 273 2.10 -17.47 -15.58
CA GLY A 273 3.39 -16.82 -15.79
C GLY A 273 3.78 -15.95 -14.60
N ASP A 274 5.05 -15.58 -14.55
CA ASP A 274 5.62 -14.64 -13.59
C ASP A 274 6.74 -13.85 -14.26
N TYR A 275 7.06 -12.69 -13.71
CA TYR A 275 8.16 -11.85 -14.18
C TYR A 275 9.49 -12.36 -13.62
N SER A 276 10.51 -12.37 -14.47
CA SER A 276 11.90 -12.63 -14.09
C SER A 276 12.47 -11.48 -13.24
N LEU A 277 13.57 -11.73 -12.53
CA LEU A 277 14.28 -10.68 -11.80
C LEU A 277 14.78 -9.55 -12.73
N ALA A 278 15.14 -9.89 -13.97
CA ALA A 278 15.56 -8.92 -14.98
C ALA A 278 14.38 -8.03 -15.43
N GLU A 279 13.21 -8.63 -15.68
CA GLU A 279 11.98 -7.87 -15.98
C GLU A 279 11.58 -6.96 -14.82
N TRP A 280 11.64 -7.44 -13.56
CA TRP A 280 11.41 -6.61 -12.38
C TRP A 280 12.37 -5.42 -12.32
N ASP A 281 13.69 -5.67 -12.41
CA ASP A 281 14.70 -4.61 -12.26
C ASP A 281 14.57 -3.56 -13.37
N ALA A 282 14.35 -4.01 -14.62
CA ALA A 282 14.23 -3.14 -15.78
C ALA A 282 12.89 -2.38 -15.80
N ASN A 283 11.78 -2.99 -15.32
CA ASN A 283 10.46 -2.36 -15.30
C ASN A 283 10.28 -1.35 -14.17
N CYS A 284 10.99 -1.48 -13.05
CA CYS A 284 11.12 -0.41 -12.07
C CYS A 284 11.75 0.87 -12.66
N GLU A 285 12.55 0.71 -13.73
CA GLU A 285 13.19 1.80 -14.46
C GLU A 285 12.34 2.23 -15.67
N PHE A 286 12.94 2.23 -16.86
CA PHE A 286 12.37 2.78 -18.08
C PHE A 286 11.92 1.72 -19.08
N THR A 287 12.21 0.44 -18.83
CA THR A 287 11.96 -0.63 -19.79
C THR A 287 10.52 -1.09 -19.74
N THR A 288 9.82 -0.98 -20.87
CA THR A 288 8.51 -1.62 -21.06
C THR A 288 8.70 -3.12 -21.22
N VAL A 289 8.04 -3.91 -20.37
CA VAL A 289 8.07 -5.38 -20.42
C VAL A 289 6.72 -5.92 -20.87
N ARG A 290 6.68 -7.17 -21.31
CA ARG A 290 5.42 -7.84 -21.66
C ARG A 290 4.69 -8.20 -20.38
N SER A 291 3.45 -7.74 -20.22
CA SER A 291 2.68 -8.05 -19.03
C SER A 291 2.20 -9.49 -19.01
N SER A 292 1.82 -9.98 -17.81
CA SER A 292 1.20 -11.29 -17.63
C SER A 292 -0.11 -11.46 -18.43
N GLN A 293 -0.76 -10.35 -18.79
CA GLN A 293 -1.95 -10.30 -19.63
C GLN A 293 -1.64 -10.21 -21.15
N GLY A 294 -0.37 -10.26 -21.55
CA GLY A 294 0.05 -10.13 -22.94
C GLY A 294 -0.06 -8.70 -23.49
N SER A 295 -0.15 -7.71 -22.60
CA SER A 295 -0.18 -6.27 -22.91
C SER A 295 1.18 -5.63 -22.62
N ARG A 296 1.29 -4.30 -22.73
CA ARG A 296 2.47 -3.54 -22.32
C ARG A 296 2.36 -3.21 -20.83
N GLY A 297 3.39 -3.58 -20.07
CA GLY A 297 3.68 -3.00 -18.76
C GLY A 297 4.78 -1.97 -18.93
N TYR A 298 4.44 -0.69 -19.06
CA TYR A 298 5.45 0.36 -19.24
C TYR A 298 6.43 0.38 -18.06
N GLY A 299 7.68 0.76 -18.34
CA GLY A 299 8.63 1.07 -17.28
C GLY A 299 8.06 2.17 -16.37
N LEU A 300 8.09 1.95 -15.06
CA LEU A 300 7.47 2.81 -14.07
C LEU A 300 7.99 4.26 -14.17
N LYS A 301 9.31 4.45 -14.26
CA LYS A 301 9.91 5.78 -14.44
C LYS A 301 9.65 6.34 -15.83
N TYR A 302 9.57 5.49 -16.86
CA TYR A 302 9.23 5.93 -18.21
C TYR A 302 7.80 6.50 -18.27
N TRP A 303 6.82 5.81 -17.68
CA TRP A 303 5.43 6.28 -17.64
C TRP A 303 5.33 7.66 -16.98
N ILE A 304 5.94 7.81 -15.80
CA ILE A 304 5.98 9.06 -15.05
C ILE A 304 6.60 10.18 -15.89
N LEU A 305 7.77 9.94 -16.50
CA LEU A 305 8.46 10.94 -17.32
C LEU A 305 7.63 11.36 -18.54
N ALA A 306 7.08 10.40 -19.27
CA ALA A 306 6.32 10.64 -20.48
C ALA A 306 5.03 11.42 -20.17
N LYS A 307 4.28 11.01 -19.13
CA LYS A 307 3.06 11.70 -18.72
C LYS A 307 3.36 13.08 -18.14
N TYR A 308 4.40 13.22 -17.33
CA TYR A 308 4.87 14.52 -16.82
C TYR A 308 5.15 15.52 -17.96
N ARG A 309 5.95 15.11 -18.95
CA ARG A 309 6.26 15.93 -20.13
C ARG A 309 5.01 16.35 -20.89
N TYR A 310 4.10 15.39 -21.09
CA TYR A 310 2.85 15.64 -21.79
C TYR A 310 2.02 16.70 -21.06
N ILE A 311 1.77 16.52 -19.75
CA ILE A 311 0.96 17.45 -18.97
C ILE A 311 1.61 18.84 -18.92
N CYS A 312 2.92 18.91 -18.66
CA CYS A 312 3.65 20.18 -18.66
C CYS A 312 3.48 20.95 -19.97
N LYS A 313 3.53 20.25 -21.12
CA LYS A 313 3.34 20.86 -22.43
C LYS A 313 1.88 21.22 -22.70
N ALA A 314 0.94 20.31 -22.43
CA ALA A 314 -0.49 20.49 -22.71
C ALA A 314 -1.09 21.64 -21.91
N TYR A 315 -0.61 21.83 -20.67
CA TYR A 315 -1.09 22.86 -19.74
C TYR A 315 -0.17 24.09 -19.67
N ASN A 316 0.88 24.14 -20.50
CA ASN A 316 1.85 25.24 -20.53
C ASN A 316 2.42 25.57 -19.13
N MET A 317 2.81 24.54 -18.39
CA MET A 317 3.38 24.64 -17.04
C MET A 317 4.86 24.99 -17.09
N GLU A 318 5.34 25.70 -16.06
CA GLU A 318 6.78 25.85 -15.79
C GLU A 318 7.30 24.61 -15.04
N CYS A 319 7.77 23.63 -15.79
CA CYS A 319 8.27 22.36 -15.26
C CYS A 319 9.80 22.28 -15.26
N ASP A 320 10.34 21.27 -14.56
CA ASP A 320 11.78 21.05 -14.43
C ASP A 320 12.41 20.76 -15.81
N GLN A 321 13.32 21.65 -16.21
CA GLN A 321 13.95 21.63 -17.53
C GLN A 321 14.86 20.40 -17.74
N THR A 322 15.38 19.80 -16.66
CA THR A 322 16.16 18.55 -16.78
C THR A 322 15.28 17.45 -17.35
N TYR A 323 14.05 17.31 -16.85
CA TYR A 323 13.14 16.26 -17.30
C TYR A 323 12.37 16.63 -18.56
N LEU A 324 12.27 17.92 -18.92
CA LEU A 324 11.72 18.35 -20.21
C LEU A 324 12.70 18.22 -21.38
N ASP A 325 14.00 18.02 -21.12
CA ASP A 325 15.00 17.86 -22.18
C ASP A 325 14.71 16.60 -23.01
N GLU A 326 14.49 16.77 -24.32
CA GLU A 326 14.31 15.66 -25.27
C GLU A 326 15.56 14.76 -25.34
N ASN A 327 16.72 15.25 -24.90
CA ASN A 327 17.98 14.49 -24.79
C ASN A 327 18.22 13.87 -23.41
N TYR A 328 17.24 13.90 -22.49
CA TYR A 328 17.34 13.21 -21.21
C TYR A 328 17.63 11.72 -21.44
N GLU A 329 18.82 11.28 -21.02
CA GLU A 329 19.29 9.92 -21.25
C GLU A 329 18.72 8.96 -20.20
N TYR A 330 18.18 7.84 -20.67
CA TYR A 330 17.81 6.70 -19.85
C TYR A 330 18.11 5.40 -20.60
N THR A 331 18.32 4.33 -19.83
CA THR A 331 18.67 3.02 -20.38
C THR A 331 17.44 2.15 -20.53
N ILE A 332 17.38 1.44 -21.65
CA ILE A 332 16.40 0.38 -21.90
C ILE A 332 17.15 -0.94 -21.97
N ASP A 333 16.69 -1.92 -21.20
CA ASP A 333 17.19 -3.28 -21.28
C ASP A 333 16.53 -4.01 -22.45
N LYS A 334 17.28 -4.13 -23.55
CA LYS A 334 16.80 -4.76 -24.79
C LYS A 334 16.64 -6.28 -24.69
N GLU A 335 17.15 -6.93 -23.64
CA GLU A 335 16.98 -8.37 -23.45
C GLU A 335 15.57 -8.73 -22.93
N VAL A 336 14.94 -7.81 -22.21
CA VAL A 336 13.59 -7.98 -21.61
C VAL A 336 12.55 -6.98 -22.11
N GLU A 337 12.92 -6.08 -23.01
CA GLU A 337 11.99 -5.13 -23.64
C GLU A 337 10.93 -5.89 -24.46
N ALA A 338 9.66 -5.50 -24.28
CA ALA A 338 8.57 -6.03 -25.10
C ALA A 338 8.72 -5.61 -26.57
N ASP A 339 8.61 -6.56 -27.51
CA ASP A 339 8.48 -6.26 -28.94
C ASP A 339 7.06 -5.75 -29.22
N ASP A 340 6.95 -4.62 -29.94
CA ASP A 340 5.67 -4.07 -30.40
C ASP A 340 4.84 -5.08 -31.23
N ASN A 341 5.48 -6.07 -31.85
CA ASN A 341 4.81 -7.13 -32.61
C ASN A 341 4.24 -8.27 -31.73
N ASP A 342 4.66 -8.36 -30.46
CA ASP A 342 4.28 -9.41 -29.52
C ASP A 342 3.17 -8.99 -28.52
N VAL A 343 2.82 -7.70 -28.50
CA VAL A 343 1.65 -7.19 -27.76
C VAL A 343 0.40 -7.75 -28.42
N ALA A 344 -0.42 -8.48 -27.65
CA ALA A 344 -1.56 -9.20 -28.19
C ALA A 344 -2.50 -8.24 -28.94
N GLN A 345 -2.57 -8.39 -30.27
CA GLN A 345 -3.74 -7.97 -31.01
C GLN A 345 -4.93 -8.76 -30.44
N PRO A 346 -6.09 -8.11 -30.20
CA PRO A 346 -7.20 -8.72 -29.47
C PRO A 346 -7.63 -10.01 -30.16
N THR A 347 -7.27 -11.13 -29.54
CA THR A 347 -7.65 -12.47 -29.97
C THR A 347 -8.69 -12.98 -28.99
N ASN A 348 -9.82 -13.43 -29.54
CA ASN A 348 -10.97 -13.94 -28.79
C ASN A 348 -10.53 -15.08 -27.86
N ILE A 349 -10.45 -14.82 -26.55
CA ILE A 349 -10.32 -15.87 -25.55
C ILE A 349 -11.74 -16.18 -25.05
N GLU A 350 -12.24 -17.37 -25.41
CA GLU A 350 -13.47 -17.92 -24.83
C GLU A 350 -13.26 -18.20 -23.33
N VAL A 351 -14.05 -17.54 -22.49
CA VAL A 351 -14.05 -17.72 -21.04
C VAL A 351 -14.65 -19.08 -20.69
N VAL A 352 -13.83 -19.98 -20.15
CA VAL A 352 -14.32 -21.18 -19.45
C VAL A 352 -14.62 -20.79 -18.01
N GLN A 353 -15.90 -20.59 -17.68
CA GLN A 353 -16.37 -20.50 -16.30
C GLN A 353 -16.03 -21.80 -15.57
N SER A 354 -15.29 -21.71 -14.46
CA SER A 354 -15.16 -22.81 -13.51
C SER A 354 -15.97 -22.47 -12.27
N GLU A 355 -17.02 -23.26 -12.03
CA GLU A 355 -17.81 -23.24 -10.80
C GLU A 355 -16.95 -23.85 -9.68
N ILE A 356 -16.69 -23.08 -8.62
CA ILE A 356 -16.05 -23.57 -7.40
C ILE A 356 -17.18 -23.92 -6.42
N THR A 357 -17.22 -25.18 -5.98
CA THR A 357 -18.13 -25.66 -4.95
C THR A 357 -17.34 -25.80 -3.65
N GLU A 358 -17.72 -25.02 -2.63
CA GLU A 358 -17.19 -25.12 -1.26
C GLU A 358 -17.87 -26.26 -0.50
N THR A 359 -17.08 -27.05 0.21
CA THR A 359 -17.56 -27.98 1.25
C THR A 359 -16.86 -27.67 2.57
N ASP A 360 -17.63 -27.15 3.53
CA ASP A 360 -17.24 -26.94 4.93
C ASP A 360 -17.18 -28.25 5.73
N GLU A 361 -16.12 -28.46 6.50
CA GLU A 361 -16.18 -29.19 7.78
C GLU A 361 -15.22 -28.56 8.82
N PRO A 362 -15.62 -28.46 10.11
CA PRO A 362 -14.83 -27.78 11.14
C PRO A 362 -13.96 -28.77 11.96
N THR A 363 -12.78 -28.33 12.40
CA THR A 363 -11.94 -29.09 13.35
C THR A 363 -11.71 -28.29 14.64
N THR A 364 -11.82 -28.98 15.79
CA THR A 364 -11.75 -28.45 17.16
C THR A 364 -10.34 -28.59 17.76
N ILE A 365 -9.93 -27.64 18.60
CA ILE A 365 -8.63 -27.63 19.32
C ILE A 365 -8.85 -27.86 20.83
N LEU A 366 -8.00 -28.66 21.46
CA LEU A 366 -7.93 -28.89 22.92
C LEU A 366 -6.61 -28.36 23.49
N ALA A 367 -6.69 -27.82 24.71
CA ALA A 367 -5.60 -27.19 25.47
C ALA A 367 -5.11 -28.07 26.64
N ASP A 368 -3.85 -27.84 27.08
CA ASP A 368 -3.26 -28.30 28.35
C ASP A 368 -1.89 -27.59 28.53
N GLN A 369 -1.24 -27.38 29.69
CA GLN A 369 -1.57 -27.20 31.11
C GLN A 369 -0.29 -26.63 31.78
N THR A 370 -0.43 -25.77 32.81
CA THR A 370 0.67 -25.03 33.49
C THR A 370 1.15 -25.73 34.78
N THR A 371 2.40 -25.51 35.21
CA THR A 371 2.91 -25.96 36.53
C THR A 371 3.75 -24.88 37.24
N THR A 372 3.50 -24.71 38.55
CA THR A 372 3.99 -23.68 39.50
C THR A 372 5.21 -24.10 40.35
N ILE A 373 6.08 -23.17 40.78
CA ILE A 373 6.96 -23.33 41.98
C ILE A 373 7.13 -22.01 42.80
N GLU A 374 7.16 -22.17 44.12
CA GLU A 374 7.18 -21.21 45.25
C GLU A 374 8.49 -20.41 45.52
N VAL A 375 8.32 -19.31 46.26
CA VAL A 375 9.24 -18.22 46.64
C VAL A 375 9.93 -18.44 48.01
N ALA A 376 11.12 -17.83 48.21
CA ALA A 376 11.72 -17.59 49.53
C ALA A 376 12.27 -16.15 49.70
N GLN A 377 12.21 -15.67 50.96
CA GLN A 377 12.27 -14.29 51.47
C GLN A 377 13.68 -13.65 51.66
N PRO A 378 13.77 -12.32 51.95
CA PRO A 378 14.93 -11.46 51.67
C PRO A 378 15.73 -10.98 52.91
N THR A 379 16.87 -10.31 52.69
CA THR A 379 17.52 -9.42 53.68
C THR A 379 18.37 -8.32 53.02
N THR A 380 18.59 -7.24 53.77
CA THR A 380 18.53 -5.82 53.37
C THR A 380 19.89 -5.10 53.20
N ILE A 381 20.01 -4.32 52.10
CA ILE A 381 20.56 -2.96 51.83
C ILE A 381 21.84 -2.44 52.56
N VAL A 382 22.81 -1.90 51.79
CA VAL A 382 23.37 -0.51 51.83
C VAL A 382 24.16 -0.19 50.55
N VAL A 383 23.82 0.92 49.87
CA VAL A 383 24.50 1.50 48.70
C VAL A 383 25.57 2.53 49.11
N PRO A 384 26.70 2.62 48.36
CA PRO A 384 27.19 3.95 47.97
C PRO A 384 27.66 4.06 46.49
N GLN A 385 27.52 5.30 46.00
CA GLN A 385 27.79 5.89 44.67
C GLN A 385 29.26 5.83 44.15
N PRO A 386 29.54 6.20 42.89
CA PRO A 386 30.05 5.28 41.87
C PRO A 386 31.53 5.50 41.52
N THR A 387 32.17 4.40 41.12
CA THR A 387 33.50 4.39 40.49
C THR A 387 33.32 3.87 39.07
N THR A 388 33.92 4.52 38.06
CA THR A 388 33.82 4.11 36.66
C THR A 388 34.42 2.71 36.46
N ILE A 389 33.55 1.71 36.29
CA ILE A 389 33.88 0.33 35.92
C ILE A 389 33.82 0.23 34.38
N PRO A 390 34.74 -0.48 33.71
CA PRO A 390 34.60 -0.76 32.28
C PRO A 390 33.30 -1.54 32.01
N ASN A 391 32.47 -1.04 31.08
CA ASN A 391 31.18 -1.64 30.71
C ASN A 391 31.33 -3.14 30.44
N LYS A 392 30.46 -3.94 31.08
CA LYS A 392 30.44 -5.41 31.00
C LYS A 392 30.10 -5.94 29.60
N TYR A 393 29.37 -5.14 28.82
CA TYR A 393 28.91 -5.46 27.47
C TYR A 393 29.24 -4.32 26.51
N ASN A 394 29.40 -4.63 25.23
CA ASN A 394 29.68 -3.64 24.18
C ASN A 394 28.40 -2.99 23.63
N CYS A 395 27.31 -3.74 23.58
CA CYS A 395 25.97 -3.31 23.19
C CYS A 395 24.94 -3.95 24.12
N TRP A 396 23.75 -3.35 24.19
CA TRP A 396 22.76 -3.75 25.18
C TRP A 396 22.21 -5.17 24.98
N VAL A 397 22.18 -5.69 23.75
CA VAL A 397 21.61 -7.02 23.48
C VAL A 397 22.50 -8.19 23.94
N GLU A 398 23.79 -7.96 24.22
CA GLU A 398 24.71 -9.02 24.69
C GLU A 398 24.26 -9.59 26.05
N GLN A 399 23.56 -8.80 26.87
CA GLN A 399 23.01 -9.29 28.13
C GLN A 399 21.88 -10.31 27.94
N PHE A 400 21.25 -10.32 26.76
CA PHE A 400 20.20 -11.24 26.35
C PHE A 400 20.72 -12.37 25.43
N GLY A 401 22.05 -12.46 25.23
CA GLY A 401 22.68 -13.51 24.44
C GLY A 401 22.78 -13.24 22.93
N TYR A 402 22.45 -12.04 22.47
CA TYR A 402 22.59 -11.63 21.07
C TYR A 402 23.92 -10.91 20.83
N PRO A 403 24.49 -10.98 19.61
CA PRO A 403 25.74 -10.30 19.28
C PRO A 403 25.54 -8.80 19.05
N CYS A 404 26.61 -8.00 19.18
CA CYS A 404 26.62 -6.62 18.69
C CYS A 404 26.81 -6.57 17.17
N CYS A 405 26.16 -5.59 16.55
CA CYS A 405 26.36 -5.36 15.12
C CYS A 405 27.82 -4.94 14.84
N SER A 406 28.33 -5.35 13.69
CA SER A 406 29.61 -4.89 13.17
C SER A 406 29.64 -3.35 13.15
N SER A 407 30.78 -2.74 13.44
CA SER A 407 30.93 -1.26 13.44
C SER A 407 30.59 -0.58 12.10
N ARG A 408 30.47 -1.36 11.01
CA ARG A 408 30.02 -0.91 9.69
C ARG A 408 28.51 -1.06 9.47
N ASN A 409 27.83 -1.91 10.25
CA ASN A 409 26.38 -2.10 10.21
C ASN A 409 25.74 -1.19 11.26
N LYS A 410 25.25 -0.05 10.82
CA LYS A 410 24.50 0.92 11.64
C LYS A 410 23.06 1.08 11.17
N ILE A 411 22.58 0.15 10.34
CA ILE A 411 21.24 0.20 9.77
C ILE A 411 20.29 -0.37 10.82
N VAL A 412 19.40 0.48 11.32
CA VAL A 412 18.40 0.10 12.31
C VAL A 412 17.22 -0.56 11.60
N TYR A 413 16.96 -1.83 11.90
CA TYR A 413 15.87 -2.63 11.34
C TYR A 413 14.66 -2.72 12.29
N ALA A 414 14.91 -2.61 13.59
CA ALA A 414 13.88 -2.53 14.61
C ALA A 414 14.38 -1.67 15.77
N HIS A 415 13.44 -1.06 16.48
CA HIS A 415 13.70 -0.31 17.71
C HIS A 415 12.71 -0.80 18.76
N ASP A 416 13.22 -1.11 19.94
CA ASP A 416 12.38 -1.39 21.12
C ASP A 416 12.81 -0.48 22.28
N GLY A 417 12.17 -0.65 23.45
CA GLY A 417 12.42 0.21 24.61
C GLY A 417 13.87 0.23 25.10
N GLU A 418 14.70 -0.74 24.69
CA GLU A 418 16.09 -0.88 25.13
C GLU A 418 17.10 -0.37 24.10
N GLY A 419 16.73 -0.27 22.82
CA GLY A 419 17.52 0.39 21.80
C GLY A 419 17.36 -0.16 20.39
N ASP A 420 18.34 0.17 19.55
CA ASP A 420 18.32 -0.13 18.12
C ASP A 420 18.87 -1.53 17.84
N TRP A 421 18.12 -2.27 17.03
CA TRP A 421 18.50 -3.56 16.47
C TRP A 421 18.92 -3.42 15.01
N GLY A 422 19.99 -4.14 14.67
CA GLY A 422 20.41 -4.39 13.29
C GLY A 422 20.24 -5.87 12.93
N TYR A 423 20.36 -6.18 11.64
CA TYR A 423 20.40 -7.56 11.16
C TYR A 423 21.68 -7.80 10.35
N ASP A 424 22.46 -8.82 10.69
CA ASP A 424 23.66 -9.21 9.95
C ASP A 424 23.28 -10.26 8.88
N PHE A 425 23.01 -9.79 7.66
CA PHE A 425 22.65 -10.65 6.53
C PHE A 425 23.74 -11.65 6.13
N SER A 426 25.01 -11.41 6.50
CA SER A 426 26.08 -12.37 6.20
C SER A 426 26.05 -13.60 7.11
N LYS A 427 25.44 -13.45 8.30
CA LYS A 427 25.32 -14.51 9.31
C LYS A 427 23.88 -14.95 9.57
N MET A 428 22.91 -14.21 9.01
CA MET A 428 21.48 -14.42 9.22
C MET A 428 21.10 -14.38 10.71
N GLU A 429 21.59 -13.37 11.44
CA GLU A 429 21.32 -13.19 12.87
C GLU A 429 20.99 -11.72 13.22
N TRP A 430 20.11 -11.54 14.21
CA TRP A 430 19.84 -10.24 14.82
C TRP A 430 21.03 -9.79 15.67
N CYS A 431 21.32 -8.49 15.66
CA CYS A 431 22.41 -7.90 16.41
C CYS A 431 22.03 -6.52 17.00
N GLY A 432 22.68 -6.11 18.09
CA GLY A 432 22.40 -4.82 18.73
C GLY A 432 23.30 -3.70 18.23
N ILE A 433 22.71 -2.55 17.91
CA ILE A 433 23.43 -1.35 17.47
C ILE A 433 23.71 -0.41 18.64
N THR A 434 22.73 -0.24 19.55
CA THR A 434 22.86 0.70 20.65
C THR A 434 23.96 0.23 21.63
N PRO A 435 24.96 1.09 21.95
CA PRO A 435 25.99 0.75 22.93
C PRO A 435 25.38 0.46 24.30
N TYR A 436 25.98 -0.47 25.04
CA TYR A 436 25.52 -0.75 26.40
C TYR A 436 25.80 0.43 27.31
N THR A 437 24.77 0.87 28.03
CA THR A 437 24.89 1.74 29.19
C THR A 437 24.46 0.98 30.43
N GLU A 438 25.29 0.96 31.47
CA GLU A 438 24.89 0.36 32.74
C GLU A 438 23.86 1.29 33.39
N HIS A 439 22.60 0.86 33.37
CA HIS A 439 21.51 1.58 34.03
C HIS A 439 21.56 1.28 35.53
N ILE A 440 21.49 2.33 36.34
CA ILE A 440 21.36 2.20 37.79
C ILE A 440 19.87 2.01 38.05
N ASN A 441 19.47 0.82 38.47
CA ASN A 441 18.10 0.56 38.92
C ASN A 441 17.70 1.53 40.02
N ASP A 442 16.42 1.83 40.10
CA ASP A 442 15.88 2.62 41.19
C ASP A 442 16.18 1.92 42.51
N GLU A 443 16.62 2.68 43.50
CA GLU A 443 16.89 2.12 44.83
C GLU A 443 15.63 1.49 45.46
N GLU A 444 14.45 2.02 45.10
CA GLU A 444 13.15 1.47 45.44
C GLU A 444 12.25 1.51 44.20
N CYS A 445 11.78 0.34 43.82
CA CYS A 445 10.97 0.14 42.64
C CYS A 445 9.50 0.19 43.00
N TRP A 446 8.77 1.10 42.38
CA TRP A 446 7.39 1.43 42.78
C TRP A 446 6.43 0.24 42.63
N SER A 447 6.69 -0.72 41.75
CA SER A 447 5.84 -1.90 41.59
C SER A 447 6.07 -2.95 42.69
N GLU A 448 7.22 -2.91 43.37
CA GLU A 448 7.53 -3.88 44.44
C GLU A 448 6.57 -3.72 45.62
N VAL A 449 6.11 -2.50 45.90
CA VAL A 449 5.09 -2.27 46.95
C VAL A 449 3.72 -2.86 46.58
N LEU A 450 3.49 -3.14 45.30
CA LEU A 450 2.29 -3.79 44.77
C LEU A 450 2.49 -5.31 44.58
N GLY A 451 3.68 -5.83 44.88
CA GLY A 451 4.01 -7.26 44.78
C GLY A 451 4.58 -7.70 43.43
N TYR A 452 5.02 -6.77 42.59
CA TYR A 452 5.58 -7.06 41.26
C TYR A 452 7.05 -6.61 41.15
N PRO A 453 7.92 -7.39 40.51
CA PRO A 453 9.33 -7.04 40.34
C PRO A 453 9.52 -5.80 39.46
N CYS A 454 10.74 -5.29 39.40
CA CYS A 454 11.12 -4.24 38.46
C CYS A 454 11.39 -4.82 37.10
N CYS A 455 11.01 -4.08 36.07
CA CYS A 455 11.43 -4.42 34.72
C CYS A 455 12.91 -4.08 34.57
N LYS A 456 13.66 -5.01 33.99
CA LYS A 456 15.00 -4.79 33.45
C LYS A 456 14.89 -4.10 32.09
N SER A 457 13.80 -4.35 31.37
CA SER A 457 13.47 -3.68 30.12
C SER A 457 12.58 -2.43 30.32
N CYS A 458 12.64 -1.53 29.34
CA CYS A 458 11.86 -0.31 29.25
C CYS A 458 10.62 -0.46 28.36
N THR A 459 10.29 -1.69 27.96
CA THR A 459 9.12 -1.99 27.12
C THR A 459 7.85 -1.91 27.96
N VAL A 460 7.04 -0.87 27.72
CA VAL A 460 5.77 -0.63 28.41
C VAL A 460 4.64 -1.41 27.72
N TYR A 461 3.96 -2.28 28.49
CA TYR A 461 2.79 -3.04 28.05
C TYR A 461 1.47 -2.45 28.54
N ASP A 462 1.47 -1.77 29.69
CA ASP A 462 0.27 -1.11 30.24
C ASP A 462 0.66 0.12 31.08
N THR A 463 -0.30 1.01 31.38
CA THR A 463 -0.08 2.17 32.25
C THR A 463 -1.33 2.48 33.05
N ASP A 464 -1.20 2.55 34.38
CA ASP A 464 -2.31 2.86 35.28
C ASP A 464 -1.98 4.00 36.26
N SER A 465 -2.76 4.12 37.34
CA SER A 465 -2.56 5.16 38.35
C SER A 465 -1.30 4.96 39.20
N ASP A 466 -0.73 3.76 39.20
CA ASP A 466 0.43 3.40 40.00
C ASP A 466 1.74 3.54 39.22
N GLY A 467 1.73 3.26 37.90
CA GLY A 467 2.88 3.50 37.04
C GLY A 467 2.80 2.86 35.65
N GLN A 468 3.94 2.81 34.96
CA GLN A 468 4.09 2.14 33.66
C GLN A 468 4.51 0.69 33.86
N TRP A 469 3.76 -0.27 33.36
CA TRP A 469 4.00 -1.69 33.56
C TRP A 469 4.68 -2.32 32.36
N GLY A 470 5.66 -3.19 32.60
CA GLY A 470 6.26 -4.08 31.60
C GLY A 470 5.89 -5.54 31.86
N TYR A 471 6.22 -6.42 30.92
CA TYR A 471 6.02 -7.86 31.03
C TYR A 471 7.25 -8.59 30.52
N GLU A 472 8.02 -9.19 31.41
CA GLU A 472 9.26 -9.94 31.11
C GLU A 472 9.38 -11.15 32.03
N ASP A 473 10.14 -12.18 31.64
CA ASP A 473 10.32 -13.41 32.44
C ASP A 473 8.97 -14.05 32.92
N GLU A 474 7.91 -13.95 32.09
CA GLU A 474 6.54 -14.40 32.36
C GLU A 474 5.81 -13.72 33.54
N HIS A 475 6.22 -12.52 33.92
CA HIS A 475 5.55 -11.75 34.97
C HIS A 475 5.45 -10.25 34.66
N TRP A 476 4.39 -9.63 35.17
CA TRP A 476 4.26 -8.17 35.20
C TRP A 476 5.32 -7.56 36.09
N CYS A 477 5.87 -6.43 35.67
CA CYS A 477 6.90 -5.70 36.37
C CYS A 477 6.69 -4.19 36.26
N GLY A 478 7.23 -3.41 37.17
CA GLY A 478 7.21 -1.95 37.09
C GLY A 478 8.39 -1.40 36.32
N ILE A 479 8.11 -0.55 35.33
CA ILE A 479 9.13 0.12 34.53
C ILE A 479 9.92 1.07 35.44
N GLN A 480 11.25 0.99 35.32
CA GLN A 480 12.20 1.75 36.12
C GLN A 480 12.33 3.19 35.63
N SER A 481 12.70 4.12 36.51
CA SER A 481 12.78 5.55 36.18
C SER A 481 13.83 5.87 35.11
N TYR A 482 14.86 5.04 34.94
CA TYR A 482 15.85 5.23 33.88
C TYR A 482 15.27 5.09 32.47
N CYS A 483 14.10 4.46 32.33
CA CYS A 483 13.36 4.32 31.08
C CYS A 483 12.58 5.58 30.68
N GLN A 484 12.54 6.60 31.54
CA GLN A 484 11.81 7.85 31.28
C GLN A 484 12.64 8.93 30.58
N ASN A 485 13.79 8.57 29.97
CA ASN A 485 14.68 9.51 29.28
C ASN A 485 14.50 9.51 27.76
#